data_AF-A0A383W3J9-F1
#
_entry.id   AF-A0A383W3J9-F1
#
_cell.length_a   1.000
_cell.length_b   1.000
_cell.length_c   1.000
_cell.angle_alpha   90.00
_cell.angle_beta   90.00
_cell.angle_gamma   90.00
#
_symmetry.space_group_name_H-M   'P 1'
#
loop_
_entity.id
_entity.type
_entity.pdbx_description
1 polymer ?
#
loop_
_entity_poly.entity_id
_entity_poly.type
_entity_poly.pdbx_seq_one_letter_code
_entity_poly.pdbx_strand_id
1 'polypeptide(L)'
;MAAAMRLQTNKLTSSSTACRRTAVIVRAEKFTVTKPTLIDAPVSNHGARVRHVIYAKGLEGEVDIVSPMALGGFGSEQFLAANPQNKMPILLLPDGSSVPESEVIAQYLLDKAGGGMQAPTPELRAVAALATRIHDQYITPIQACMYRKMEAGERAALLQQLVKQLDVLEGICVGPYIAGPDITTGDSALFPTVVFMTYILPRYFGWRDVFVGRPKLAAWWGRMQQDEHAKRVIAEVTSGLEKWSANNRWSELGISQQLQQHSEYKWVYP
;
A
#
# COMPACT_ATOMS: atom_id res chain seq x y z
N MET A 1 -2.88 61.59 -18.67
CA MET A 1 -2.81 60.16 -19.07
C MET A 1 -1.48 59.61 -18.55
N ALA A 2 -1.51 58.41 -17.96
CA ALA A 2 -0.42 57.66 -17.32
C ALA A 2 -0.01 58.09 -15.88
N ALA A 3 -0.71 57.52 -14.90
CA ALA A 3 -0.30 57.44 -13.51
C ALA A 3 0.83 56.41 -13.35
N ALA A 4 1.92 56.79 -12.71
CA ALA A 4 3.04 55.90 -12.39
C ALA A 4 2.75 55.13 -11.09
N MET A 5 2.34 53.86 -11.21
CA MET A 5 2.30 52.93 -10.08
C MET A 5 3.74 52.52 -9.71
N ARG A 6 4.24 53.03 -8.58
CA ARG A 6 5.43 52.49 -7.91
C ARG A 6 5.04 51.19 -7.21
N LEU A 7 5.56 50.06 -7.68
CA LEU A 7 5.54 48.80 -6.94
C LEU A 7 6.49 48.91 -5.74
N GLN A 8 5.94 49.11 -4.56
CA GLN A 8 6.65 48.88 -3.30
C GLN A 8 6.80 47.37 -3.12
N THR A 9 8.01 46.85 -3.35
CA THR A 9 8.37 45.49 -2.94
C THR A 9 8.58 45.49 -1.42
N ASN A 10 7.55 45.08 -0.67
CA ASN A 10 7.68 44.80 0.75
C ASN A 10 8.61 43.59 0.92
N LYS A 11 9.84 43.83 1.39
CA LYS A 11 10.71 42.78 1.95
C LYS A 11 10.05 42.29 3.24
N LEU A 12 9.52 41.08 3.22
CA LEU A 12 9.13 40.35 4.43
C LEU A 12 10.40 39.93 5.17
N THR A 13 10.83 40.78 6.11
CA THR A 13 11.71 40.36 7.20
C THR A 13 10.84 39.65 8.25
N SER A 14 10.82 38.33 8.27
CA SER A 14 10.29 37.57 9.41
C SER A 14 11.44 36.99 10.21
N SER A 15 11.57 37.45 11.46
CA SER A 15 12.53 36.98 12.43
C SER A 15 12.40 35.49 12.69
N SER A 16 13.54 34.80 12.70
CA SER A 16 13.68 33.43 13.19
C SER A 16 13.42 33.38 14.69
N THR A 17 12.26 32.84 15.08
CA THR A 17 12.05 32.32 16.43
C THR A 17 11.40 30.96 16.31
N ALA A 18 12.12 29.95 16.79
CA ALA A 18 11.83 28.52 16.74
C ALA A 18 10.35 28.15 16.87
N CYS A 19 9.72 27.78 15.75
CA CYS A 19 8.52 26.95 15.77
C CYS A 19 8.94 25.47 15.72
N ARG A 20 9.49 24.94 16.82
CA ARG A 20 9.53 23.49 17.06
C ARG A 20 8.15 23.03 17.54
N ARG A 21 7.11 23.21 16.71
CA ARG A 21 5.88 22.43 16.83
C ARG A 21 6.03 21.31 15.82
N THR A 22 6.40 20.13 16.31
CA THR A 22 6.51 18.91 15.51
C THR A 22 5.18 18.70 14.77
N ALA A 23 5.18 19.01 13.48
CA ALA A 23 4.00 18.96 12.63
C ALA A 23 3.70 17.50 12.27
N VAL A 24 2.43 17.10 12.43
CA VAL A 24 1.82 15.86 11.90
C VAL A 24 2.55 14.56 12.28
N ILE A 25 2.86 14.38 13.57
CA ILE A 25 3.30 13.08 14.07
C ILE A 25 2.58 12.78 15.38
N VAL A 26 1.94 11.60 15.48
CA VAL A 26 1.30 11.16 16.72
C VAL A 26 2.40 11.08 17.78
N ARG A 27 2.27 11.88 18.85
CA ARG A 27 3.18 11.81 19.99
C ARG A 27 2.88 10.52 20.74
N ALA A 28 3.66 9.50 20.45
CA ALA A 28 3.63 8.26 21.19
C ALA A 28 4.64 8.39 22.33
N GLU A 29 4.24 9.01 23.45
CA GLU A 29 5.13 9.35 24.59
C GLU A 29 5.86 8.15 25.26
N LYS A 30 5.79 6.94 24.67
CA LYS A 30 6.16 5.66 25.28
C LYS A 30 7.07 4.74 24.43
N PHE A 31 7.65 5.19 23.32
CA PHE A 31 8.58 4.34 22.53
C PHE A 31 9.93 4.99 22.29
N THR A 32 10.99 4.31 22.69
CA THR A 32 12.37 4.68 22.39
C THR A 32 12.96 3.67 21.40
N VAL A 33 13.12 4.11 20.16
CA VAL A 33 13.86 3.37 19.12
C VAL A 33 15.14 4.13 18.81
N THR A 34 16.24 3.44 18.52
CA THR A 34 17.52 4.08 18.17
C THR A 34 17.60 4.45 16.68
N LYS A 35 16.77 3.82 15.85
CA LYS A 35 16.60 4.05 14.42
C LYS A 35 15.11 4.06 14.05
N PRO A 36 14.70 4.71 12.95
CA PRO A 36 13.36 4.52 12.40
C PRO A 36 13.01 3.03 12.32
N THR A 37 11.85 2.66 12.86
CA THR A 37 11.44 1.25 12.97
C THR A 37 10.05 1.07 12.39
N LEU A 38 9.94 0.32 11.30
CA LEU A 38 8.69 -0.07 10.68
C LEU A 38 8.08 -1.26 11.43
N ILE A 39 6.91 -1.04 12.02
CA ILE A 39 6.07 -2.08 12.59
C ILE A 39 5.23 -2.69 11.48
N ASP A 40 5.58 -3.90 11.05
CA ASP A 40 4.95 -4.59 9.92
C ASP A 40 5.03 -6.13 10.03
N ALA A 41 4.24 -6.84 9.24
CA ALA A 41 4.31 -8.28 9.08
C ALA A 41 4.51 -8.68 7.60
N PRO A 42 5.20 -9.79 7.30
CA PRO A 42 5.50 -10.20 5.92
C PRO A 42 4.29 -10.29 4.99
N VAL A 43 3.12 -10.71 5.50
CA VAL A 43 1.88 -10.83 4.70
C VAL A 43 1.19 -9.49 4.41
N SER A 44 1.56 -8.41 5.10
CA SER A 44 0.91 -7.09 4.99
C SER A 44 1.16 -6.47 3.61
N ASN A 45 0.10 -6.23 2.83
CA ASN A 45 0.20 -5.53 1.54
C ASN A 45 0.50 -4.03 1.71
N HIS A 46 -0.10 -3.38 2.71
CA HIS A 46 0.21 -1.99 3.04
C HIS A 46 1.64 -1.83 3.55
N GLY A 47 2.12 -2.77 4.36
CA GLY A 47 3.51 -2.80 4.79
C GLY A 47 4.50 -3.12 3.68
N ALA A 48 4.12 -4.04 2.77
CA ALA A 48 4.89 -4.36 1.58
C ALA A 48 5.12 -3.15 0.66
N ARG A 49 4.18 -2.19 0.57
CA ARG A 49 4.43 -0.89 -0.09
C ARG A 49 5.66 -0.21 0.49
N VAL A 50 5.75 -0.14 1.81
CA VAL A 50 6.84 0.54 2.52
C VAL A 50 8.13 -0.27 2.42
N ARG A 51 8.07 -1.61 2.57
CA ARG A 51 9.23 -2.49 2.40
C ARG A 51 9.83 -2.37 1.00
N HIS A 52 9.01 -2.24 -0.04
CA HIS A 52 9.48 -2.00 -1.40
C HIS A 52 10.28 -0.69 -1.50
N VAL A 53 9.79 0.40 -0.90
CA VAL A 53 10.51 1.68 -0.84
C VAL A 53 11.82 1.55 -0.07
N ILE A 54 11.81 0.88 1.09
CA ILE A 54 13.02 0.64 1.88
C ILE A 54 14.08 -0.09 1.04
N TYR A 55 13.71 -1.19 0.38
CA TYR A 55 14.64 -2.00 -0.42
C TYR A 55 15.12 -1.26 -1.67
N ALA A 56 14.22 -0.61 -2.41
CA ALA A 56 14.55 0.14 -3.62
C ALA A 56 15.42 1.39 -3.35
N LYS A 57 15.51 1.82 -2.09
CA LYS A 57 16.34 2.95 -1.67
C LYS A 57 17.55 2.54 -0.85
N GLY A 58 17.78 1.25 -0.63
CA GLY A 58 18.91 0.75 0.15
C GLY A 58 18.85 1.18 1.62
N LEU A 59 17.65 1.39 2.17
CA LEU A 59 17.44 1.91 3.53
C LEU A 59 17.49 0.82 4.60
N GLU A 60 17.84 -0.44 4.27
CA GLU A 60 17.89 -1.54 5.25
C GLU A 60 18.92 -1.34 6.38
N GLY A 61 19.93 -0.49 6.19
CA GLY A 61 20.85 -0.09 7.26
C GLY A 61 20.30 0.97 8.20
N GLU A 62 19.26 1.70 7.75
CA GLU A 62 18.72 2.90 8.38
C GLU A 62 17.34 2.67 9.01
N VAL A 63 16.57 1.72 8.49
CA VAL A 63 15.20 1.41 8.94
C VAL A 63 15.11 -0.05 9.38
N ASP A 64 14.81 -0.27 10.66
CA ASP A 64 14.52 -1.59 11.18
C ASP A 64 13.09 -2.01 10.81
N ILE A 65 12.84 -3.31 10.60
CA ILE A 65 11.50 -3.85 10.35
C ILE A 65 11.20 -4.92 11.40
N VAL A 66 10.16 -4.71 12.20
CA VAL A 66 9.80 -5.62 13.31
C VAL A 66 8.31 -5.94 13.32
N SER A 67 7.96 -7.09 13.90
CA SER A 67 6.59 -7.55 14.04
C SER A 67 5.76 -6.60 14.93
N PRO A 68 4.41 -6.49 14.73
CA PRO A 68 3.50 -5.85 15.66
C PRO A 68 3.63 -6.30 17.12
N MET A 69 4.17 -7.50 17.37
CA MET A 69 4.45 -8.01 18.71
C MET A 69 5.48 -7.16 19.48
N ALA A 70 6.34 -6.40 18.79
CA ALA A 70 7.25 -5.44 19.44
C ALA A 70 6.48 -4.35 20.21
N LEU A 71 5.23 -4.09 19.82
CA LEU A 71 4.30 -3.22 20.51
C LEU A 71 3.19 -4.01 21.24
N GLY A 72 3.40 -5.28 21.59
CA GLY A 72 2.38 -6.10 22.27
C GLY A 72 1.22 -6.56 21.37
N GLY A 73 1.23 -6.25 20.08
CA GLY A 73 0.22 -6.65 19.11
C GLY A 73 -1.01 -5.74 19.02
N PHE A 74 -1.89 -6.06 18.08
CA PHE A 74 -3.10 -5.28 17.80
C PHE A 74 -3.97 -5.13 19.05
N GLY A 75 -4.42 -3.91 19.31
CA GLY A 75 -5.31 -3.57 20.43
C GLY A 75 -4.63 -3.42 21.80
N SER A 76 -3.32 -3.72 21.91
CA SER A 76 -2.56 -3.39 23.11
C SER A 76 -2.48 -1.87 23.31
N GLU A 77 -2.26 -1.45 24.56
CA GLU A 77 -2.07 -0.03 24.89
C GLU A 77 -0.93 0.58 24.06
N GLN A 78 0.16 -0.17 23.89
CA GLN A 78 1.33 0.31 23.17
C GLN A 78 1.03 0.50 21.68
N PHE A 79 0.40 -0.48 21.03
CA PHE A 79 0.05 -0.38 19.62
C PHE A 79 -0.95 0.75 19.35
N LEU A 80 -1.95 0.93 20.23
CA LEU A 80 -2.94 2.02 20.14
C LEU A 80 -2.32 3.40 20.38
N ALA A 81 -1.31 3.50 21.26
CA ALA A 81 -0.58 4.74 21.47
C ALA A 81 0.24 5.16 20.24
N ALA A 82 0.77 4.20 19.49
CA ALA A 82 1.49 4.46 18.23
C ALA A 82 0.54 4.76 17.06
N ASN A 83 -0.63 4.11 17.01
CA ASN A 83 -1.66 4.42 16.03
C ASN A 83 -3.07 4.13 16.58
N PRO A 84 -3.85 5.18 16.94
CA PRO A 84 -5.21 5.01 17.46
C PRO A 84 -6.17 4.28 16.51
N GLN A 85 -5.88 4.27 15.19
CA GLN A 85 -6.66 3.49 14.21
C GLN A 85 -6.46 1.96 14.35
N ASN A 86 -5.48 1.53 15.16
CA ASN A 86 -5.13 0.13 15.37
C ASN A 86 -4.81 -0.61 14.05
N LYS A 87 -4.07 0.05 13.15
CA LYS A 87 -3.63 -0.49 11.86
C LYS A 87 -2.12 -0.45 11.72
N MET A 88 -1.59 -1.42 10.97
CA MET A 88 -0.22 -1.43 10.46
C MET A 88 -0.23 -1.11 8.96
N PRO A 89 0.87 -0.62 8.37
CA PRO A 89 2.16 -0.33 9.01
C PRO A 89 2.17 0.93 9.89
N ILE A 90 3.16 1.02 10.78
CA ILE A 90 3.48 2.22 11.59
C ILE A 90 5.00 2.41 11.55
N LEU A 91 5.50 3.62 11.26
CA LEU A 91 6.91 3.95 11.40
C LEU A 91 7.14 4.68 12.73
N LEU A 92 7.86 4.05 13.65
CA LEU A 92 8.33 4.69 14.89
C LEU A 92 9.60 5.48 14.60
N LEU A 93 9.73 6.66 15.20
CA LEU A 93 10.89 7.55 15.03
C LEU A 93 11.67 7.69 16.35
N PRO A 94 13.00 7.95 16.28
CA PRO A 94 13.84 8.07 17.48
C PRO A 94 13.46 9.21 18.44
N ASP A 95 12.71 10.20 17.97
CA ASP A 95 12.21 11.30 18.81
C ASP A 95 10.93 10.95 19.59
N GLY A 96 10.52 9.67 19.58
CA GLY A 96 9.33 9.15 20.25
C GLY A 96 8.03 9.41 19.49
N SER A 97 8.10 9.91 18.26
CA SER A 97 6.93 10.13 17.44
C SER A 97 6.66 8.93 16.49
N SER A 98 5.45 8.83 15.96
CA SER A 98 5.06 7.74 15.04
C SER A 98 4.26 8.24 13.83
N VAL A 99 4.56 7.67 12.66
CA VAL A 99 3.92 7.97 11.38
C VAL A 99 3.10 6.74 10.95
N PRO A 100 1.76 6.79 11.01
CA PRO A 100 0.90 5.75 10.46
C PRO A 100 0.67 5.96 8.95
N GLU A 101 -0.04 5.02 8.32
CA GLU A 101 -0.46 4.99 6.90
C GLU A 101 0.67 4.73 5.90
N SER A 102 0.54 3.65 5.11
CA SER A 102 1.59 3.20 4.20
C SER A 102 2.02 4.23 3.16
N GLU A 103 1.09 5.04 2.65
CA GLU A 103 1.44 6.11 1.69
C GLU A 103 2.24 7.22 2.36
N VAL A 104 1.81 7.65 3.54
CA VAL A 104 2.47 8.73 4.29
C VAL A 104 3.87 8.30 4.70
N ILE A 105 4.02 7.06 5.17
CA ILE A 105 5.33 6.48 5.52
C ILE A 105 6.22 6.40 4.27
N ALA A 106 5.71 5.90 3.15
CA ALA A 106 6.48 5.79 1.91
C ALA A 106 7.00 7.16 1.44
N GLN A 107 6.15 8.18 1.39
CA GLN A 107 6.55 9.54 1.02
C GLN A 107 7.54 10.13 2.02
N TYR A 108 7.33 9.95 3.32
CA TYR A 108 8.26 10.40 4.36
C TYR A 108 9.68 9.82 4.18
N LEU A 109 9.77 8.50 3.92
CA LEU A 109 11.05 7.84 3.69
C LEU A 109 11.72 8.32 2.39
N LEU A 110 10.95 8.52 1.32
CA LEU A 110 11.48 9.08 0.07
C LEU A 110 12.00 10.51 0.27
N ASP A 111 11.26 11.38 0.95
CA ASP A 111 11.71 12.74 1.26
C ASP A 111 13.02 12.73 2.07
N LYS A 112 13.15 11.81 3.04
CA LYS A 112 14.38 11.63 3.83
C LYS A 112 15.55 11.11 2.99
N ALA A 113 15.28 10.26 2.01
CA ALA A 113 16.28 9.68 1.11
C ALA A 113 16.66 10.60 -0.08
N GLY A 114 16.15 11.84 -0.14
CA GLY A 114 16.42 12.76 -1.25
C GLY A 114 15.54 12.54 -2.49
N GLY A 115 14.44 11.79 -2.35
CA GLY A 115 13.40 11.60 -3.37
C GLY A 115 13.55 10.35 -4.25
N GLY A 116 12.94 10.41 -5.44
CA GLY A 116 12.91 9.35 -6.45
C GLY A 116 11.67 8.45 -6.37
N MET A 117 11.62 7.39 -7.19
CA MET A 117 10.39 6.62 -7.46
C MET A 117 9.22 7.52 -7.90
N GLN A 118 9.53 8.56 -8.68
CA GLN A 118 8.58 9.50 -9.25
C GLN A 118 8.70 9.46 -10.77
N ALA A 119 7.57 9.58 -11.45
CA ALA A 119 7.58 9.67 -12.91
C ALA A 119 8.18 11.00 -13.38
N PRO A 120 8.77 11.05 -14.60
CA PRO A 120 9.54 12.20 -15.07
C PRO A 120 8.66 13.44 -15.35
N THR A 121 7.42 13.27 -15.80
CA THR A 121 6.53 14.40 -16.17
C THR A 121 5.38 14.58 -15.18
N PRO A 122 4.80 15.80 -15.08
CA PRO A 122 3.61 16.05 -14.26
C PRO A 122 2.43 15.13 -14.59
N GLU A 123 2.21 14.82 -15.88
CA GLU A 123 1.12 13.98 -16.36
C GLU A 123 1.30 12.54 -15.89
N LEU A 124 2.51 11.99 -16.01
CA LEU A 124 2.80 10.64 -15.52
C LEU A 124 2.76 10.58 -13.99
N ARG A 125 3.20 11.65 -13.30
CA ARG A 125 3.03 11.75 -11.84
C ARG A 125 1.56 11.76 -11.44
N ALA A 126 0.69 12.40 -12.22
CA ALA A 126 -0.75 12.37 -11.99
C ALA A 126 -1.32 10.94 -12.15
N VAL A 127 -0.83 10.16 -13.13
CA VAL A 127 -1.20 8.74 -13.28
C VAL A 127 -0.75 7.92 -12.08
N ALA A 128 0.50 8.07 -11.62
CA ALA A 128 1.01 7.37 -10.45
C ALA A 128 0.18 7.69 -9.19
N ALA A 129 -0.11 8.97 -8.95
CA ALA A 129 -0.94 9.41 -7.84
C ALA A 129 -2.38 8.86 -7.94
N LEU A 130 -2.96 8.86 -9.14
CA LEU A 130 -4.29 8.31 -9.36
C LEU A 130 -4.33 6.81 -9.08
N ALA A 131 -3.32 6.05 -9.51
CA ALA A 131 -3.18 4.63 -9.21
C ALA A 131 -3.13 4.36 -7.69
N THR A 132 -2.33 5.12 -6.94
CA THR A 132 -2.30 5.06 -5.47
C THR A 132 -3.67 5.34 -4.86
N ARG A 133 -4.38 6.38 -5.34
CA ARG A 133 -5.71 6.72 -4.82
C ARG A 133 -6.75 5.65 -5.15
N ILE A 134 -6.70 5.05 -6.33
CA ILE A 134 -7.60 3.94 -6.69
C ILE A 134 -7.36 2.76 -5.77
N HIS A 135 -6.10 2.41 -5.51
CA HIS A 135 -5.76 1.38 -4.54
C HIS A 135 -6.36 1.69 -3.16
N ASP A 136 -6.01 2.84 -2.59
CA ASP A 136 -6.34 3.15 -1.19
C ASP A 136 -7.83 3.42 -0.96
N GLN A 137 -8.54 3.97 -1.95
CA GLN A 137 -9.95 4.35 -1.79
C GLN A 137 -10.93 3.32 -2.32
N TYR A 138 -10.55 2.50 -3.29
CA TYR A 138 -11.51 1.63 -3.98
C TYR A 138 -11.14 0.15 -3.94
N ILE A 139 -9.85 -0.21 -3.87
CA ILE A 139 -9.44 -1.63 -3.76
C ILE A 139 -9.28 -2.05 -2.31
N THR A 140 -8.59 -1.24 -1.49
CA THR A 140 -8.34 -1.57 -0.08
C THR A 140 -9.61 -1.81 0.73
N PRO A 141 -10.71 -1.06 0.56
CA PRO A 141 -11.95 -1.32 1.31
C PRO A 141 -12.62 -2.65 0.94
N ILE A 142 -12.43 -3.13 -0.29
CA ILE A 142 -13.15 -4.29 -0.83
C ILE A 142 -12.31 -5.58 -0.84
N GLN A 143 -10.98 -5.49 -0.76
CA GLN A 143 -10.06 -6.64 -0.86
C GLN A 143 -10.34 -7.74 0.18
N ALA A 144 -10.98 -7.41 1.30
CA ALA A 144 -11.35 -8.36 2.34
C ALA A 144 -12.26 -9.49 1.81
N CYS A 145 -12.97 -9.27 0.70
CA CYS A 145 -13.76 -10.29 0.02
C CYS A 145 -12.94 -11.52 -0.39
N MET A 146 -11.62 -11.42 -0.48
CA MET A 146 -10.74 -12.54 -0.80
C MET A 146 -10.36 -13.42 0.41
N TYR A 147 -10.38 -12.89 1.64
CA TYR A 147 -9.71 -13.56 2.77
C TYR A 147 -10.27 -13.29 4.18
N ARG A 148 -11.40 -12.59 4.30
CA ARG A 148 -12.12 -12.39 5.57
C ARG A 148 -13.50 -13.06 5.53
N LYS A 149 -13.99 -13.41 6.72
CA LYS A 149 -15.37 -13.88 6.94
C LYS A 149 -16.35 -12.72 6.68
N MET A 150 -17.37 -13.00 5.88
CA MET A 150 -18.47 -12.11 5.51
C MET A 150 -19.57 -12.94 4.84
N GLU A 151 -20.74 -12.37 4.62
CA GLU A 151 -21.86 -13.04 3.96
C GLU A 151 -21.62 -13.26 2.46
N ALA A 152 -22.23 -14.29 1.88
CA ALA A 152 -21.99 -14.70 0.50
C ALA A 152 -22.37 -13.61 -0.52
N GLY A 153 -23.56 -13.00 -0.37
CA GLY A 153 -24.02 -11.93 -1.26
C GLY A 153 -23.13 -10.69 -1.21
N GLU A 154 -22.66 -10.32 -0.01
CA GLU A 154 -21.69 -9.22 0.17
C GLU A 154 -20.37 -9.55 -0.55
N ARG A 155 -19.83 -10.76 -0.34
CA ARG A 155 -18.59 -11.20 -1.00
C ARG A 155 -18.72 -11.14 -2.52
N ALA A 156 -19.80 -11.65 -3.08
CA ALA A 156 -20.06 -11.64 -4.52
C ALA A 156 -20.10 -10.21 -5.09
N ALA A 157 -20.79 -9.29 -4.40
CA ALA A 157 -20.86 -7.88 -4.79
C ALA A 157 -19.48 -7.21 -4.75
N LEU A 158 -18.68 -7.48 -3.72
CA LEU A 158 -17.32 -6.93 -3.58
C LEU A 158 -16.35 -7.50 -4.63
N LEU A 159 -16.47 -8.77 -5.00
CA LEU A 159 -15.71 -9.36 -6.11
C LEU A 159 -16.05 -8.66 -7.44
N GLN A 160 -17.33 -8.37 -7.69
CA GLN A 160 -17.72 -7.61 -8.88
C GLN A 160 -17.10 -6.21 -8.88
N GLN A 161 -17.07 -5.53 -7.73
CA GLN A 161 -16.40 -4.23 -7.61
C GLN A 161 -14.90 -4.34 -7.83
N LEU A 162 -14.26 -5.42 -7.39
CA LEU A 162 -12.83 -5.68 -7.60
C LEU A 162 -12.49 -5.77 -9.09
N VAL A 163 -13.32 -6.47 -9.86
CA VAL A 163 -13.20 -6.59 -11.32
C VAL A 163 -13.29 -5.22 -11.98
N LYS A 164 -14.27 -4.41 -11.57
CA LYS A 164 -14.40 -3.02 -12.03
C LYS A 164 -13.12 -2.22 -11.75
N GLN A 165 -12.52 -2.35 -10.56
CA GLN A 165 -11.28 -1.62 -10.26
C GLN A 165 -10.09 -2.10 -11.09
N LEU A 166 -10.01 -3.40 -11.40
CA LEU A 166 -9.01 -3.92 -12.33
C LEU A 166 -9.19 -3.31 -13.74
N ASP A 167 -10.42 -3.14 -14.23
CA ASP A 167 -10.70 -2.49 -15.52
C ASP A 167 -10.33 -1.00 -15.50
N VAL A 168 -10.57 -0.30 -14.38
CA VAL A 168 -10.15 1.10 -14.20
C VAL A 168 -8.63 1.21 -14.23
N LEU A 169 -7.92 0.32 -13.53
CA LEU A 169 -6.46 0.29 -13.53
C LEU A 169 -5.88 -0.01 -14.92
N GLU A 170 -6.48 -0.93 -15.67
CA GLU A 170 -6.11 -1.21 -17.07
C GLU A 170 -6.28 0.03 -17.96
N GLY A 171 -7.35 0.79 -17.74
CA GLY A 171 -7.62 2.04 -18.45
C GLY A 171 -6.53 3.10 -18.25
N ILE A 172 -6.05 3.26 -17.02
CA ILE A 172 -5.05 4.29 -16.69
C ILE A 172 -3.60 3.82 -16.86
N CYS A 173 -3.35 2.52 -16.94
CA CYS A 173 -2.00 1.99 -17.08
C CYS A 173 -1.37 2.50 -18.39
N VAL A 174 -0.23 3.16 -18.27
CA VAL A 174 0.55 3.69 -19.41
C VAL A 174 1.50 2.63 -19.95
N GLY A 175 2.18 1.90 -19.07
CA GLY A 175 3.16 0.87 -19.41
C GLY A 175 4.56 1.42 -19.71
N PRO A 176 5.63 0.63 -19.51
CA PRO A 176 5.66 -0.72 -18.96
C PRO A 176 5.34 -0.81 -17.45
N TYR A 177 5.52 0.27 -16.69
CA TYR A 177 5.04 0.42 -15.31
C TYR A 177 3.73 1.22 -15.27
N ILE A 178 3.06 1.32 -14.12
CA ILE A 178 1.70 1.90 -14.06
C ILE A 178 1.62 3.29 -14.68
N ALA A 179 2.67 4.09 -14.47
CA ALA A 179 2.79 5.47 -14.89
C ALA A 179 3.88 5.70 -15.95
N GLY A 180 4.28 4.67 -16.70
CA GLY A 180 5.20 4.82 -17.83
C GLY A 180 6.50 4.03 -17.67
N PRO A 181 7.67 4.60 -18.03
CA PRO A 181 8.92 3.85 -18.16
C PRO A 181 9.56 3.41 -16.85
N ASP A 182 9.23 4.07 -15.74
CA ASP A 182 9.92 3.90 -14.45
C ASP A 182 8.96 3.40 -13.36
N ILE A 183 9.50 2.65 -12.40
CA ILE A 183 8.79 2.29 -11.17
C ILE A 183 8.51 3.55 -10.35
N THR A 184 7.27 3.68 -9.89
CA THR A 184 6.81 4.78 -9.05
C THR A 184 6.19 4.29 -7.73
N THR A 185 5.86 5.21 -6.84
CA THR A 185 5.05 4.88 -5.65
C THR A 185 3.67 4.33 -6.00
N GLY A 186 3.13 4.64 -7.18
CA GLY A 186 1.90 4.03 -7.69
C GLY A 186 2.05 2.52 -7.87
N ASP A 187 3.19 2.06 -8.39
CA ASP A 187 3.48 0.62 -8.51
C ASP A 187 3.62 -0.02 -7.13
N SER A 188 4.40 0.61 -6.23
CA SER A 188 4.57 0.19 -4.83
C SER A 188 3.24 0.05 -4.09
N ALA A 189 2.25 0.88 -4.42
CA ALA A 189 0.93 0.81 -3.83
C ALA A 189 0.12 -0.40 -4.32
N LEU A 190 0.22 -0.71 -5.62
CA LEU A 190 -0.63 -1.70 -6.28
C LEU A 190 -0.12 -3.13 -6.14
N PHE A 191 1.16 -3.36 -6.46
CA PHE A 191 1.67 -4.71 -6.68
C PHE A 191 1.50 -5.65 -5.47
N PRO A 192 1.62 -5.20 -4.20
CA PRO A 192 1.46 -6.11 -3.08
C PRO A 192 0.04 -6.67 -2.95
N THR A 193 -0.99 -5.87 -3.28
CA THR A 193 -2.37 -6.35 -3.31
C THR A 193 -2.62 -7.25 -4.52
N VAL A 194 -1.91 -7.04 -5.62
CA VAL A 194 -1.96 -7.93 -6.78
C VAL A 194 -1.31 -9.30 -6.48
N VAL A 195 -0.33 -9.38 -5.58
CA VAL A 195 0.13 -10.68 -5.03
C VAL A 195 -1.05 -11.45 -4.40
N PHE A 196 -1.88 -10.77 -3.60
CA PHE A 196 -3.07 -11.40 -3.02
C PHE A 196 -4.03 -11.88 -4.12
N MET A 197 -4.34 -11.02 -5.09
CA MET A 197 -5.28 -11.38 -6.16
C MET A 197 -4.79 -12.59 -6.96
N THR A 198 -3.53 -12.59 -7.40
CA THR A 198 -2.92 -13.64 -8.22
C THR A 198 -2.67 -14.93 -7.45
N TYR A 199 -2.45 -14.85 -6.13
CA TYR A 199 -2.37 -16.02 -5.28
C TYR A 199 -3.75 -16.63 -5.02
N ILE A 200 -4.72 -15.80 -4.59
CA ILE A 200 -5.96 -16.24 -3.97
C ILE A 200 -7.05 -16.56 -5.00
N LEU A 201 -7.30 -15.66 -5.95
CA LEU A 201 -8.46 -15.78 -6.84
C LEU A 201 -8.40 -17.05 -7.71
N PRO A 202 -7.24 -17.43 -8.30
CA PRO A 202 -7.16 -18.68 -9.04
C PRO A 202 -7.29 -19.92 -8.16
N ARG A 203 -6.62 -19.93 -7.00
CA ARG A 203 -6.55 -21.11 -6.13
C ARG A 203 -7.86 -21.41 -5.40
N TYR A 204 -8.57 -20.38 -4.97
CA TYR A 204 -9.71 -20.53 -4.06
C TYR A 204 -11.05 -20.10 -4.66
N PHE A 205 -11.05 -19.23 -5.67
CA PHE A 205 -12.29 -18.76 -6.32
C PHE A 205 -12.50 -19.36 -7.72
N GLY A 206 -11.51 -20.08 -8.26
CA GLY A 206 -11.59 -20.73 -9.57
C GLY A 206 -11.38 -19.77 -10.75
N TRP A 207 -10.76 -18.62 -10.53
CA TRP A 207 -10.39 -17.70 -11.62
C TRP A 207 -9.29 -18.32 -12.48
N ARG A 208 -9.35 -18.12 -13.80
CA ARG A 208 -8.27 -18.60 -14.67
C ARG A 208 -6.99 -17.81 -14.47
N ASP A 209 -7.11 -16.48 -14.51
CA ASP A 209 -6.03 -15.52 -14.30
C ASP A 209 -6.65 -14.15 -13.94
N VAL A 210 -5.93 -13.30 -13.23
CA VAL A 210 -6.44 -11.98 -12.78
C VAL A 210 -6.52 -10.96 -13.93
N PHE A 211 -5.71 -11.14 -14.97
CA PHE A 211 -5.48 -10.16 -16.02
C PHE A 211 -6.13 -10.51 -17.36
N VAL A 212 -7.05 -11.47 -17.40
CA VAL A 212 -7.79 -11.75 -18.64
C VAL A 212 -8.54 -10.50 -19.09
N GLY A 213 -8.33 -10.10 -20.35
CA GLY A 213 -8.86 -8.86 -20.90
C GLY A 213 -8.13 -7.58 -20.44
N ARG A 214 -7.03 -7.71 -19.68
CA ARG A 214 -6.24 -6.60 -19.11
C ARG A 214 -4.75 -6.72 -19.50
N PRO A 215 -4.42 -6.64 -20.80
CA PRO A 215 -3.07 -6.90 -21.28
C PRO A 215 -2.02 -5.93 -20.73
N LYS A 216 -2.36 -4.66 -20.45
CA LYS A 216 -1.39 -3.72 -19.88
C LYS A 216 -1.04 -4.10 -18.45
N LEU A 217 -2.04 -4.46 -17.63
CA LEU A 217 -1.79 -4.96 -16.28
C LEU A 217 -1.06 -6.31 -16.28
N ALA A 218 -1.35 -7.20 -17.23
CA ALA A 218 -0.58 -8.44 -17.39
C ALA A 218 0.91 -8.14 -17.67
N ALA A 219 1.19 -7.21 -18.59
CA ALA A 219 2.55 -6.80 -18.92
C ALA A 219 3.24 -6.11 -17.73
N TRP A 220 2.55 -5.18 -17.07
CA TRP A 220 3.00 -4.52 -15.85
C TRP A 220 3.37 -5.52 -14.75
N TRP A 221 2.49 -6.50 -14.50
CA TRP A 221 2.73 -7.54 -13.50
C TRP A 221 3.95 -8.40 -13.86
N GLY A 222 4.13 -8.72 -15.16
CA GLY A 222 5.34 -9.38 -15.64
C GLY A 222 6.61 -8.59 -15.38
N ARG A 223 6.56 -7.25 -15.49
CA ARG A 223 7.70 -6.36 -15.18
C ARG A 223 7.99 -6.26 -13.69
N MET A 224 6.95 -6.14 -12.85
CA MET A 224 7.11 -6.13 -11.40
C MET A 224 7.75 -7.42 -10.88
N GLN A 225 7.41 -8.57 -11.47
CA GLN A 225 8.06 -9.85 -11.15
C GLN A 225 9.51 -9.96 -11.66
N GLN A 226 10.00 -9.00 -12.44
CA GLN A 226 11.38 -8.96 -12.92
C GLN A 226 12.28 -8.00 -12.14
N ASP A 227 11.69 -7.02 -11.46
CA ASP A 227 12.39 -6.12 -10.55
C ASP A 227 12.92 -6.86 -9.32
N GLU A 228 14.15 -6.55 -8.89
CA GLU A 228 14.83 -7.23 -7.79
C GLU A 228 14.12 -7.01 -6.45
N HIS A 229 13.79 -5.77 -6.13
CA HIS A 229 13.22 -5.38 -4.85
C HIS A 229 11.75 -5.81 -4.75
N ALA A 230 10.99 -5.67 -5.83
CA ALA A 230 9.63 -6.16 -5.92
C ALA A 230 9.58 -7.69 -5.81
N LYS A 231 10.48 -8.43 -6.47
CA LYS A 231 10.56 -9.90 -6.33
C LYS A 231 10.73 -10.34 -4.89
N ARG A 232 11.61 -9.68 -4.15
CA ARG A 232 11.80 -9.95 -2.72
C ARG A 232 10.51 -9.74 -1.94
N VAL A 233 9.85 -8.59 -2.12
CA VAL A 233 8.59 -8.28 -1.42
C VAL A 233 7.47 -9.27 -1.82
N ILE A 234 7.37 -9.64 -3.10
CA ILE A 234 6.42 -10.64 -3.59
C ILE A 234 6.63 -11.98 -2.87
N ALA A 235 7.88 -12.43 -2.71
CA ALA A 235 8.18 -13.66 -2.00
C ALA A 235 7.79 -13.58 -0.51
N GLU A 236 8.08 -12.46 0.15
CA GLU A 236 7.73 -12.25 1.57
C GLU A 236 6.21 -12.26 1.80
N VAL A 237 5.44 -11.59 0.93
CA VAL A 237 3.96 -11.60 0.99
C VAL A 237 3.42 -13.00 0.69
N THR A 238 3.93 -13.65 -0.35
CA THR A 238 3.51 -15.01 -0.75
C THR A 238 3.75 -16.01 0.37
N SER A 239 4.90 -15.97 1.04
CA SER A 239 5.17 -16.83 2.21
C SER A 239 4.15 -16.63 3.34
N GLY A 240 3.66 -15.40 3.53
CA GLY A 240 2.58 -15.11 4.45
C GLY A 240 1.25 -15.76 4.04
N LEU A 241 0.92 -15.73 2.75
CA LEU A 241 -0.29 -16.34 2.19
C LEU A 241 -0.22 -17.88 2.22
N GLU A 242 0.96 -18.47 1.99
CA GLU A 242 1.19 -19.91 2.13
C GLU A 242 0.92 -20.39 3.56
N LYS A 243 1.31 -19.61 4.57
CA LYS A 243 0.95 -19.90 5.97
C LYS A 243 -0.56 -19.84 6.20
N TRP A 244 -1.28 -18.94 5.53
CA TRP A 244 -2.74 -18.90 5.59
C TRP A 244 -3.36 -20.14 4.94
N SER A 245 -2.82 -20.58 3.81
CA SER A 245 -3.22 -21.82 3.14
C SER A 245 -3.01 -23.05 4.00
N ALA A 246 -1.82 -23.19 4.60
CA ALA A 246 -1.48 -24.30 5.48
C ALA A 246 -2.38 -24.36 6.72
N ASN A 247 -2.88 -23.21 7.18
CA ASN A 247 -3.82 -23.11 8.30
C ASN A 247 -5.30 -23.13 7.85
N ASN A 248 -5.60 -23.63 6.65
CA ASN A 248 -6.96 -23.86 6.16
C ASN A 248 -7.86 -22.61 6.18
N ARG A 249 -7.28 -21.41 6.01
CA ARG A 249 -7.99 -20.13 6.20
C ARG A 249 -9.32 -20.04 5.43
N TRP A 250 -9.35 -20.45 4.16
CA TRP A 250 -10.55 -20.30 3.33
C TRP A 250 -11.68 -21.25 3.71
N SER A 251 -11.38 -22.46 4.20
CA SER A 251 -12.40 -23.35 4.74
C SER A 251 -12.86 -22.90 6.13
N GLU A 252 -11.93 -22.52 7.02
CA GLU A 252 -12.25 -22.04 8.38
C GLU A 252 -13.12 -20.77 8.37
N LEU A 253 -12.91 -19.88 7.40
CA LEU A 253 -13.72 -18.67 7.23
C LEU A 253 -15.01 -18.90 6.42
N GLY A 254 -15.32 -20.15 6.05
CA GLY A 254 -16.53 -20.53 5.31
C GLY A 254 -16.55 -20.11 3.84
N ILE A 255 -15.43 -19.63 3.28
CA ILE A 255 -15.36 -19.12 1.90
C ILE A 255 -15.58 -20.27 0.92
N SER A 256 -14.87 -21.40 1.10
CA SER A 256 -15.02 -22.56 0.21
C SER A 256 -16.44 -23.11 0.19
N GLN A 257 -17.13 -23.09 1.34
CA GLN A 257 -18.52 -23.52 1.45
C GLN A 257 -19.47 -22.56 0.70
N GLN A 258 -19.24 -21.24 0.80
CA GLN A 258 -20.05 -20.26 0.08
C GLN A 258 -20.02 -20.49 -1.44
N LEU A 259 -18.84 -20.77 -2.00
CA LEU A 259 -18.68 -21.02 -3.43
C LEU A 259 -19.41 -22.28 -3.91
N GLN A 260 -19.58 -23.28 -3.04
CA GLN A 260 -20.29 -24.52 -3.36
C GLN A 260 -21.80 -24.39 -3.19
N GLN A 261 -22.25 -23.67 -2.16
CA GLN A 261 -23.66 -23.63 -1.76
C GLN A 261 -24.46 -22.52 -2.43
N HIS A 262 -23.80 -21.43 -2.82
CA HIS A 262 -24.47 -20.26 -3.39
C HIS A 262 -24.19 -20.12 -4.90
N SER A 263 -24.72 -21.07 -5.69
CA SER A 263 -24.58 -21.08 -7.14
C SER A 263 -25.30 -19.93 -7.86
N GLU A 264 -26.19 -19.22 -7.16
CA GLU A 264 -26.89 -18.04 -7.67
C GLU A 264 -25.98 -16.82 -7.87
N TYR A 265 -24.83 -16.78 -7.19
CA TYR A 265 -23.87 -15.68 -7.32
C TYR A 265 -22.78 -15.99 -8.34
N LYS A 266 -22.28 -14.94 -8.98
CA LYS A 266 -21.11 -15.02 -9.86
C LYS A 266 -19.81 -14.92 -9.05
N TRP A 267 -19.07 -16.02 -8.99
CA TRP A 267 -17.79 -16.11 -8.27
C TRP A 267 -16.58 -15.94 -9.17
N VAL A 268 -16.69 -16.41 -10.41
CA VAL A 268 -15.61 -16.40 -11.40
C VAL A 268 -15.84 -15.26 -12.39
N TYR A 269 -14.79 -14.49 -12.62
CA TYR A 269 -14.77 -13.40 -13.58
C TYR A 269 -13.73 -13.72 -14.67
N PRO A 270 -13.90 -13.15 -15.88
CA PRO A 270 -13.09 -13.53 -17.04
C PRO A 270 -11.61 -13.46 -16.73
#